data_AF-A0A929B5M7-F1
#
_entry.id   AF-A0A929B5M7-F1
#
_cell.length_a   1.000
_cell.length_b   1.000
_cell.length_c   1.000
_cell.angle_alpha   90.00
_cell.angle_beta   90.00
_cell.angle_gamma   90.00
#
_symmetry.space_group_name_H-M   'P 1'
#
loop_
_entity.id
_entity.type
_entity.pdbx_description
1 polymer ?
#
loop_
_entity_poly.entity_id
_entity_poly.type
_entity_poly.pdbx_seq_one_letter_code
_entity_poly.pdbx_strand_id
1 'polypeptide(L)'
;MEDKLRELIGQPNVWLYVTSSNGWFKNVEILDVDSSTVTFRYEYESATENRIWEKTTRLDNIAEVEVRLLTLPKNKQQTENIKNRLSQLLE
;
A
#
# COMPACT_ATOMS: atom_id res chain seq x y z
N MET A 1 2.81 6.57 16.78
CA MET A 1 2.98 5.85 15.49
C MET A 1 2.45 4.43 15.61
N GLU A 2 2.83 3.69 16.66
CA GLU A 2 2.32 2.34 16.98
C GLU A 2 0.79 2.23 16.87
N ASP A 3 0.02 3.01 17.64
CA ASP A 3 -1.45 2.93 17.64
C ASP A 3 -2.05 3.19 16.25
N LYS A 4 -1.53 4.20 15.55
CA LYS A 4 -1.94 4.53 14.18
C LYS A 4 -1.72 3.35 13.23
N LEU A 5 -0.60 2.64 13.34
CA LEU A 5 -0.33 1.49 12.47
C LEU A 5 -1.16 0.26 12.87
N ARG A 6 -1.45 0.08 14.16
CA ARG A 6 -2.36 -0.99 14.64
C ARG A 6 -3.77 -0.84 14.09
N GLU A 7 -4.30 0.37 14.06
CA GLU A 7 -5.61 0.67 13.46
C GLU A 7 -5.65 0.37 11.95
N LEU A 8 -4.49 0.34 11.29
CA LEU A 8 -4.35 0.09 9.86
C LEU A 8 -4.06 -1.39 9.52
N ILE A 9 -4.00 -2.29 10.50
CA ILE A 9 -3.88 -3.73 10.25
C ILE A 9 -5.06 -4.22 9.41
N GLY A 10 -4.77 -4.92 8.31
CA GLY A 10 -5.76 -5.40 7.35
C GLY A 10 -6.45 -4.31 6.51
N GLN A 11 -6.11 -3.03 6.70
CA GLN A 11 -6.67 -1.95 5.87
C GLN A 11 -6.00 -1.92 4.49
N PRO A 12 -6.78 -1.72 3.41
CA PRO A 12 -6.20 -1.58 2.08
C PRO A 12 -5.60 -0.19 1.86
N ASN A 13 -4.80 -0.05 0.80
CA ASN A 13 -4.29 1.24 0.29
C ASN A 13 -3.46 2.05 1.28
N VAL A 14 -2.78 1.36 2.19
CA VAL A 14 -1.81 1.97 3.10
C VAL A 14 -0.49 2.16 2.38
N TRP A 15 0.09 3.34 2.49
CA TRP A 15 1.40 3.68 1.96
C TRP A 15 2.29 4.09 3.12
N LEU A 16 3.50 3.55 3.16
CA LEU A 16 4.48 3.80 4.23
C LEU A 16 5.75 4.41 3.64
N TYR A 17 6.17 5.57 4.15
CA TYR A 17 7.50 6.09 3.87
C TYR A 17 8.48 5.55 4.91
N VAL A 18 9.45 4.77 4.46
CA VAL A 18 10.43 4.12 5.33
C VAL A 18 11.80 4.76 5.11
N THR A 19 12.29 5.48 6.11
CA THR A 19 13.55 6.26 6.04
C THR A 19 14.76 5.39 5.75
N SER A 20 14.85 4.21 6.37
CA SER A 20 15.95 3.27 6.18
C SER A 20 16.05 2.69 4.77
N SER A 21 14.96 2.78 3.99
CA SER A 21 14.91 2.38 2.58
C SER A 21 14.86 3.57 1.63
N ASN A 22 14.83 4.79 2.17
CA ASN A 22 14.72 6.05 1.44
C ASN A 22 13.59 6.05 0.40
N GLY A 23 12.40 5.58 0.77
CA GLY A 23 11.32 5.46 -0.21
C GLY A 23 9.96 5.05 0.34
N TRP A 24 8.97 5.17 -0.54
CA TRP A 24 7.58 4.77 -0.33
C TRP A 24 7.36 3.30 -0.67
N PHE A 25 6.80 2.56 0.28
CA PHE A 25 6.16 1.28 0.03
C PHE A 25 4.67 1.54 -0.18
N LYS A 26 4.17 1.20 -1.36
CA LYS A 26 2.81 1.51 -1.79
C LYS A 26 1.92 0.28 -1.68
N ASN A 27 0.66 0.51 -1.34
CA ASN A 27 -0.37 -0.52 -1.24
C ASN A 27 0.07 -1.70 -0.35
N VAL A 28 0.68 -1.37 0.79
CA VAL A 28 1.14 -2.37 1.74
C VAL A 28 -0.04 -2.96 2.50
N GLU A 29 0.12 -4.20 2.95
CA GLU A 29 -0.74 -4.83 3.93
C GLU A 29 0.04 -4.89 5.25
N ILE A 30 -0.42 -4.16 6.27
CA ILE A 30 0.20 -4.27 7.61
C ILE A 30 -0.26 -5.60 8.21
N LEU A 31 0.72 -6.45 8.55
CA LEU A 31 0.49 -7.78 9.10
C LEU A 31 0.53 -7.78 10.62
N ASP A 32 1.48 -7.05 11.21
CA ASP A 32 1.66 -6.99 12.66
C ASP A 32 2.35 -5.70 13.11
N VAL A 33 2.06 -5.28 14.35
CA VAL A 33 2.63 -4.10 15.00
C VAL A 33 2.92 -4.40 16.47
N ASP A 34 4.20 -4.60 16.75
CA ASP A 34 4.76 -4.73 18.08
C ASP A 34 5.05 -3.36 18.71
N SER A 35 5.56 -3.37 19.94
CA SER A 35 5.96 -2.16 20.69
C SER A 35 7.07 -1.34 20.03
N SER A 36 7.84 -1.90 19.10
CA SER A 36 8.96 -1.20 18.46
C SER A 36 9.15 -1.51 16.98
N THR A 37 8.39 -2.46 16.43
CA THR A 37 8.51 -2.92 15.05
C THR A 37 7.16 -3.01 14.37
N VAL A 38 7.17 -2.84 13.05
CA VAL A 38 6.04 -3.12 12.17
C VAL A 38 6.47 -4.12 11.11
N THR A 39 5.61 -5.09 10.86
CA THR A 39 5.73 -6.05 9.77
C THR A 39 4.65 -5.78 8.74
N PHE A 40 5.05 -5.60 7.48
CA PHE A 40 4.13 -5.36 6.39
C PHE A 40 4.54 -6.12 5.13
N ARG A 41 3.55 -6.44 4.32
CA ARG A 41 3.71 -7.05 3.01
C ARG A 41 3.56 -6.01 1.92
N TYR A 42 4.36 -6.10 0.87
CA TYR A 42 4.27 -5.22 -0.29
C TYR A 42 4.56 -5.99 -1.58
N GLU A 43 4.02 -5.47 -2.68
CA GLU A 43 4.27 -5.99 -4.01
C GLU A 43 5.39 -5.19 -4.66
N TYR A 44 6.36 -5.89 -5.23
CA TYR A 44 7.38 -5.30 -6.08
C TYR A 44 7.11 -5.74 -7.52
N GLU A 45 6.77 -4.77 -8.36
CA GLU A 45 6.52 -4.98 -9.78
C GLU A 45 7.66 -4.36 -10.60
N SER A 46 8.23 -5.17 -11.49
CA SER A 46 9.25 -4.78 -12.47
C SER A 46 8.89 -5.38 -13.83
N ALA A 47 9.59 -4.96 -14.89
CA ALA A 47 9.34 -5.45 -16.25
C ALA A 47 9.52 -6.97 -16.40
N THR A 48 10.28 -7.60 -15.52
CA THR A 48 10.64 -9.03 -15.60
C THR A 48 10.05 -9.87 -14.46
N GLU A 49 9.53 -9.24 -13.42
CA GLU A 49 9.15 -9.94 -12.20
C GLU A 49 8.08 -9.18 -11.43
N ASN A 50 7.07 -9.92 -10.99
CA ASN A 50 6.16 -9.52 -9.94
C ASN A 50 6.38 -10.47 -8.75
N ARG A 51 6.80 -9.90 -7.60
CA ARG A 51 7.00 -10.65 -6.37
C ARG A 51 6.38 -9.93 -5.18
N ILE A 52 5.85 -10.73 -4.27
CA ILE A 52 5.34 -10.29 -2.97
C ILE A 52 6.45 -10.48 -1.94
N TRP A 53 6.69 -9.44 -1.15
CA TRP A 53 7.71 -9.42 -0.10
C TRP A 53 7.12 -9.05 1.24
N GLU A 54 7.70 -9.59 2.31
CA GLU A 54 7.41 -9.20 3.69
C GLU A 54 8.63 -8.49 4.28
N LYS A 55 8.37 -7.43 5.03
CA LYS A 55 9.42 -6.61 5.65
C LYS A 55 9.04 -6.24 7.06
N THR A 56 10.00 -6.43 7.96
CA THR A 56 9.95 -5.93 9.34
C THR A 56 10.93 -4.77 9.50
N THR A 57 10.47 -3.66 10.08
CA THR A 57 11.31 -2.49 10.38
C THR A 57 10.92 -1.87 11.71
N ARG A 58 11.82 -1.09 12.30
CA ARG A 58 11.51 -0.30 13.50
C ARG A 58 10.47 0.77 13.20
N LEU A 59 9.61 1.05 14.18
CA LEU A 59 8.63 2.13 14.10
C LEU A 59 9.29 3.50 13.85
N ASP A 60 10.46 3.73 14.43
CA ASP A 60 11.26 4.94 14.24
C ASP A 60 11.69 5.18 12.79
N ASN A 61 11.68 4.13 11.96
CA ASN A 61 11.98 4.24 10.54
C ASN A 61 10.77 4.64 9.69
N ILE A 62 9.56 4.68 10.26
CA ILE A 62 8.35 5.11 9.56
C ILE A 62 8.21 6.62 9.72
N ALA A 63 8.53 7.38 8.69
CA ALA A 63 8.39 8.84 8.75
C ALA A 63 6.95 9.28 8.49
N GLU A 64 6.27 8.61 7.58
CA GLU A 64 4.97 9.03 7.08
C GLU A 64 4.08 7.84 6.72
N VAL A 65 2.78 8.04 6.92
CA VAL A 65 1.72 7.07 6.60
C VAL A 65 0.61 7.81 5.87
N GLU A 66 0.34 7.39 4.63
CA GLU A 66 -0.74 7.90 3.79
C GLU A 66 -1.76 6.77 3.56
N VAL A 67 -3.05 7.08 3.69
CA VAL A 67 -4.15 6.13 3.42
C VAL A 67 -4.98 6.72 2.29
N ARG A 68 -5.04 6.02 1.15
CA ARG A 68 -5.76 6.51 -0.04
C ARG A 68 -7.20 6.00 -0.06
N LEU A 69 -8.15 6.94 -0.03
CA LEU A 69 -9.59 6.69 -0.09
C LEU A 69 -10.10 6.27 -1.48
N LEU A 70 -9.29 6.47 -2.54
CA LEU A 70 -9.68 6.18 -3.92
C LEU A 70 -8.90 4.99 -4.46
N THR A 71 -9.60 3.91 -4.76
CA THR A 71 -9.08 2.78 -5.51
C THR A 71 -9.51 2.87 -6.96
N LEU A 72 -8.56 2.97 -7.88
CA LEU A 72 -8.77 2.32 -9.18
C LEU A 72 -8.70 0.81 -8.91
N PRO A 73 -9.68 0.02 -9.35
CA PRO A 73 -9.64 -1.42 -9.11
C PRO A 73 -8.36 -2.02 -9.70
N LYS A 74 -7.68 -2.89 -8.94
CA LYS A 74 -6.44 -3.53 -9.42
C LYS A 74 -6.65 -4.41 -10.66
N ASN A 75 -7.90 -4.80 -10.94
CA ASN A 75 -8.24 -5.62 -12.10
C ASN A 75 -8.30 -4.74 -13.36
N LYS A 76 -7.37 -4.98 -14.31
CA LYS A 76 -7.33 -4.33 -15.63
C LYS A 76 -8.68 -4.35 -16.35
N GLN A 77 -9.46 -5.42 -16.23
CA GLN A 77 -10.79 -5.46 -16.84
C GLN A 77 -11.79 -4.53 -16.14
N GLN A 78 -11.73 -4.41 -14.81
CA GLN A 78 -12.58 -3.48 -14.09
C GLN A 78 -12.19 -2.03 -14.36
N THR A 79 -10.90 -1.70 -14.47
CA THR A 79 -10.48 -0.34 -14.81
C THR A 79 -10.85 0.04 -16.24
N GLU A 80 -10.67 -0.86 -17.21
CA GLU A 80 -11.12 -0.61 -18.58
C GLU A 80 -12.65 -0.49 -18.67
N ASN A 81 -13.40 -1.31 -17.92
CA ASN A 81 -14.86 -1.16 -17.85
C ASN A 81 -15.29 0.18 -17.24
N ILE A 82 -14.59 0.67 -16.21
CA ILE A 82 -14.87 1.98 -15.61
C ILE A 82 -14.54 3.10 -16.60
N LYS A 83 -13.39 3.03 -17.29
CA LYS A 83 -13.03 4.00 -18.34
C LYS A 83 -14.11 4.05 -19.43
N ASN A 84 -14.51 2.90 -19.96
CA ASN A 84 -15.52 2.82 -21.02
C ASN A 84 -16.86 3.42 -20.59
N ARG A 85 -17.31 3.15 -19.36
CA ARG A 85 -18.55 3.75 -18.82
C ARG A 85 -18.45 5.27 -18.66
N LEU A 86 -17.31 5.78 -18.20
CA LEU A 86 -17.11 7.22 -18.06
C LEU A 86 -17.05 7.92 -19.41
N SER A 87 -16.41 7.32 -20.42
CA SER A 87 -16.41 7.83 -21.79
C SER A 87 -17.81 7.95 -22.37
N GLN A 88 -18.70 6.97 -22.13
CA GLN A 88 -20.10 7.00 -22.57
C GLN A 88 -20.96 8.07 -21.88
N LEU A 89 -20.58 8.54 -20.69
CA LEU A 89 -21.32 9.58 -19.96
C LEU A 89 -20.89 11.01 -20.37
N LEU A 90 -19.80 11.13 -21.12
CA LEU A 90 -19.24 12.41 -21.57
C LEU A 90 -19.50 12.68 -23.07
N GLU A 91 -20.18 11.75 -23.76
CA GLU A 91 -20.82 11.96 -25.07
C GLU A 91 -22.29 12.37 -24.89
#